data_AF-A0A351SVE7-F1
#
_entry.id   AF-A0A351SVE7-F1
#
_cell.length_a   1.000
_cell.length_b   1.000
_cell.length_c   1.000
_cell.angle_alpha   90.00
_cell.angle_beta   90.00
_cell.angle_gamma   90.00
#
_symmetry.space_group_name_H-M   'P 1'
#
loop_
_entity.id
_entity.type
_entity.pdbx_description
1 polymer ?
#
loop_
_entity_poly.entity_id
_entity_poly.type
_entity_poly.pdbx_seq_one_letter_code
_entity_poly.pdbx_strand_id
1 'polypeptide(L)'
;MNSLLAVIIGIITVYLAYTRYARRIDRNVIQSDPKRATPATLYMDGVDFMPTNRNILFGYHFKSIAAAGPIVGAIVAGSLWGWFPALVWLVLGVSFMGWASDYSAIVLSVRNEGNSLSAVAHRLVSPRTRTLLFLFIFFYLLLLSGAFVGIMAQVMDSQPRTHLGMIMLVGMGLLLGQMLYRWRLGLLPATLITVGIVLLAILTGSFTEGVFRGLNEFLNSLTGGAPLVTYFDPTLAGFKGAEATIMPSFLFWAIAICIFCYAGSVLPIWRMAQPVVYVGFWITAL
;
A
#
# COMPACT_ATOMS: atom_id res chain seq x y z
N MET A 1 -11.55 6.71 -25.16
CA MET A 1 -11.85 5.27 -25.12
C MET A 1 -12.94 5.03 -24.09
N ASN A 2 -13.93 4.18 -24.36
CA ASN A 2 -14.96 3.87 -23.38
C ASN A 2 -14.34 3.10 -22.21
N SER A 3 -14.45 3.61 -20.98
CA SER A 3 -13.90 2.97 -19.77
C SER A 3 -14.40 1.55 -19.58
N LEU A 4 -15.65 1.27 -19.97
CA LEU A 4 -16.22 -0.08 -19.92
C LEU A 4 -15.45 -1.06 -20.81
N LEU A 5 -15.06 -0.62 -22.01
CA LEU A 5 -14.31 -1.44 -22.96
C LEU A 5 -12.90 -1.73 -22.43
N ALA A 6 -12.26 -0.75 -21.78
CA ALA A 6 -10.97 -0.95 -21.11
C ALA A 6 -11.05 -2.02 -20.02
N VAL A 7 -12.11 -1.98 -19.20
CA VAL A 7 -12.36 -2.97 -18.14
C VAL A 7 -12.59 -4.36 -18.73
N ILE A 8 -13.40 -4.48 -19.78
CA ILE A 8 -13.65 -5.76 -20.46
C ILE A 8 -12.34 -6.35 -21.01
N ILE A 9 -11.52 -5.54 -21.69
CA ILE A 9 -10.22 -5.97 -22.20
C ILE A 9 -9.31 -6.42 -21.06
N GLY A 10 -9.28 -5.69 -19.95
CA GLY A 10 -8.52 -6.04 -18.75
C GLY A 10 -8.93 -7.41 -18.19
N ILE A 11 -10.23 -7.64 -18.00
CA ILE A 11 -10.78 -8.91 -17.50
C ILE A 11 -10.40 -10.07 -18.42
N ILE A 12 -10.62 -9.91 -19.73
CA ILE A 12 -10.29 -10.95 -20.72
C ILE A 12 -8.78 -11.24 -20.67
N THR A 13 -7.94 -10.21 -20.60
CA THR A 13 -6.49 -10.38 -20.60
C THR A 13 -6.02 -11.08 -19.33
N VAL A 14 -6.51 -10.69 -18.15
CA VAL A 14 -6.20 -11.36 -16.88
C VAL A 14 -6.66 -12.83 -16.92
N TYR A 15 -7.85 -13.10 -17.44
CA TYR A 15 -8.35 -14.47 -17.59
C TYR A 15 -7.46 -15.32 -18.50
N LEU A 16 -7.07 -14.79 -19.66
CA LEU A 16 -6.18 -15.47 -20.61
C LEU A 16 -4.77 -15.66 -20.05
N ALA A 17 -4.19 -14.63 -19.44
CA ALA A 17 -2.89 -14.70 -18.78
C ALA A 17 -2.90 -15.75 -17.67
N TYR A 18 -3.94 -15.77 -16.83
CA TYR A 18 -4.07 -16.77 -15.77
C TYR A 18 -4.19 -18.20 -16.32
N THR A 19 -5.12 -18.42 -17.26
CA THR A 19 -5.43 -19.77 -17.78
C THR A 19 -4.34 -20.35 -18.66
N ARG A 20 -3.72 -19.54 -19.54
CA ARG A 20 -2.78 -20.01 -20.57
C ARG A 20 -1.32 -19.90 -20.12
N TYR A 21 -0.98 -18.92 -19.29
CA TYR A 21 0.39 -18.64 -18.90
C TYR A 21 0.64 -18.96 -17.42
N ALA A 22 -0.10 -18.34 -16.49
CA ALA A 22 0.20 -18.44 -15.07
C ALA A 22 0.07 -19.87 -14.52
N ARG A 23 -1.01 -20.58 -14.86
CA ARG A 23 -1.16 -22.00 -14.47
C ARG A 23 -0.06 -22.89 -15.02
N ARG A 24 0.48 -22.59 -16.20
CA ARG A 24 1.55 -23.38 -16.81
C ARG A 24 2.87 -23.16 -16.08
N ILE A 25 3.17 -21.92 -15.71
CA ILE A 25 4.36 -21.57 -14.92
C ILE A 25 4.26 -22.23 -13.54
N ASP A 26 3.11 -22.17 -12.87
CA ASP A 26 2.92 -22.87 -11.59
C ASP A 26 3.10 -24.38 -11.76
N ARG A 27 2.43 -25.01 -12.75
CA ARG A 27 2.54 -26.46 -12.94
C ARG A 27 3.93 -26.94 -13.33
N ASN A 28 4.65 -26.21 -14.19
CA ASN A 28 5.88 -26.71 -14.80
C ASN A 28 7.15 -26.19 -14.12
N VAL A 29 7.15 -24.94 -13.64
CA VAL A 29 8.34 -24.26 -13.13
C VAL A 29 8.31 -24.19 -11.60
N ILE A 30 7.26 -23.61 -11.03
CA ILE A 30 7.20 -23.38 -9.59
C ILE A 30 6.88 -24.69 -8.87
N GLN A 31 5.95 -25.49 -9.40
CA GLN A 31 5.47 -26.75 -8.86
C GLN A 31 5.00 -26.58 -7.41
N SER A 32 4.00 -25.73 -7.19
CA SER A 32 3.44 -25.57 -5.85
C SER A 32 2.71 -26.85 -5.40
N ASP A 33 2.90 -27.24 -4.13
CA ASP A 33 2.28 -28.42 -3.55
C ASP A 33 1.33 -27.99 -2.42
N PRO A 34 0.00 -28.14 -2.59
CA PRO A 34 -0.98 -27.82 -1.57
C PRO A 34 -0.87 -28.66 -0.29
N LYS A 35 -0.19 -29.82 -0.34
CA LYS A 35 -0.02 -30.72 0.82
C LYS A 35 1.22 -30.38 1.66
N ARG A 36 2.11 -29.53 1.16
CA ARG A 36 3.33 -29.16 1.87
C ARG A 36 3.01 -28.16 2.98
N ALA A 37 3.37 -28.50 4.22
CA ALA A 37 3.25 -27.60 5.34
C ALA A 37 4.10 -26.33 5.12
N THR A 38 3.53 -25.16 5.43
CA THR A 38 4.22 -23.87 5.32
C THR A 38 4.94 -23.53 6.62
N PRO A 39 5.94 -22.63 6.62
CA PRO A 39 6.59 -22.15 7.83
C PRO A 39 5.59 -21.63 8.88
N ALA A 40 4.51 -20.98 8.42
CA ALA A 40 3.42 -20.50 9.27
C ALA A 40 2.72 -21.61 10.07
N THR A 41 2.74 -22.85 9.58
CA THR A 41 2.19 -24.02 10.28
C THR A 41 3.24 -24.86 11.00
N LEU A 42 4.51 -24.80 10.56
CA LEU A 42 5.60 -25.60 11.14
C LEU A 42 6.21 -24.94 12.38
N TYR A 43 6.39 -23.62 12.35
CA TYR A 43 7.07 -22.84 13.39
C TYR A 43 6.12 -21.95 14.19
N MET A 44 4.84 -22.35 14.31
CA MET A 44 3.77 -21.58 14.96
C MET A 44 4.18 -21.01 16.33
N ASP A 45 4.66 -19.77 16.35
CA ASP A 45 5.19 -19.08 17.53
C ASP A 45 4.22 -18.00 18.04
N GLY A 46 3.19 -17.68 17.25
CA GLY A 46 2.23 -16.64 17.57
C GLY A 46 2.77 -15.21 17.44
N VAL A 47 3.99 -15.04 16.91
CA VAL A 47 4.64 -13.75 16.69
C VAL A 47 5.02 -13.58 15.23
N ASP A 48 5.97 -14.37 14.72
CA ASP A 48 6.46 -14.30 13.34
C ASP A 48 5.74 -15.29 12.41
N PHE A 49 5.31 -16.44 12.97
CA PHE A 49 4.64 -17.52 12.25
C PHE A 49 3.26 -17.78 12.86
N MET A 50 2.22 -17.33 12.15
CA MET A 50 0.83 -17.59 12.53
C MET A 50 -0.01 -17.99 11.32
N PRO A 51 -0.72 -19.14 11.38
CA PRO A 51 -1.63 -19.52 10.31
C PRO A 51 -2.78 -18.53 10.24
N THR A 52 -3.05 -18.03 9.04
CA THR A 52 -4.06 -17.00 8.79
C THR A 52 -5.00 -17.47 7.68
N ASN A 53 -6.28 -17.09 7.75
CA ASN A 53 -7.25 -17.41 6.72
C ASN A 53 -6.78 -16.87 5.36
N ARG A 54 -6.91 -17.66 4.28
CA ARG A 54 -6.55 -17.26 2.91
C ARG A 54 -7.16 -15.93 2.46
N ASN A 55 -8.39 -15.62 2.89
CA ASN A 55 -9.06 -14.37 2.52
C ASN A 55 -8.39 -13.16 3.21
N ILE A 56 -7.92 -13.37 4.44
CA ILE A 56 -7.16 -12.37 5.17
C ILE A 56 -5.76 -12.20 4.54
N LEU A 57 -5.12 -13.32 4.18
CA LEU A 57 -3.81 -13.29 3.54
C LEU A 57 -3.86 -12.59 2.16
N PHE A 58 -4.92 -12.84 1.38
CA PHE A 58 -5.14 -12.17 0.09
C PHE A 58 -5.26 -10.65 0.25
N GLY A 59 -6.10 -10.17 1.17
CA GLY A 59 -6.24 -8.73 1.41
C GLY A 59 -4.95 -8.07 1.90
N TYR A 60 -4.15 -8.79 2.71
CA TYR A 60 -2.81 -8.33 3.12
C TYR A 60 -1.92 -8.11 1.89
N HIS A 61 -1.76 -9.13 1.04
CA HIS A 61 -0.96 -9.00 -0.19
C HIS A 61 -1.50 -7.95 -1.15
N PHE A 62 -2.82 -7.90 -1.33
CA PHE A 62 -3.45 -6.90 -2.18
C PHE A 62 -3.12 -5.49 -1.70
N LYS A 63 -3.27 -5.19 -0.41
CA LYS A 63 -2.96 -3.86 0.16
C LYS A 63 -1.47 -3.54 0.10
N SER A 64 -0.58 -4.52 0.29
CA SER A 64 0.86 -4.33 0.18
C SER A 64 1.31 -3.94 -1.24
N ILE A 65 0.57 -4.36 -2.28
CA ILE A 65 0.86 -4.04 -3.68
C ILE A 65 0.06 -2.82 -4.17
N ALA A 66 -1.20 -2.72 -3.76
CA ALA A 66 -2.14 -1.63 -4.09
C ALA A 66 -1.84 -0.38 -3.25
N ALA A 67 -0.63 0.16 -3.41
CA ALA A 67 -0.26 1.45 -2.85
C ALA A 67 -0.72 2.61 -3.75
N ALA A 68 -0.23 3.83 -3.53
CA ALA A 68 -0.54 4.95 -4.43
C ALA A 68 0.03 4.74 -5.85
N GLY A 69 1.00 3.85 -6.02
CA GLY A 69 1.67 3.54 -7.29
C GLY A 69 0.71 3.17 -8.43
N PRO A 70 -0.15 2.14 -8.29
CA PRO A 70 -1.14 1.79 -9.32
C PRO A 70 -2.11 2.91 -9.71
N ILE A 71 -2.42 3.84 -8.80
CA ILE A 71 -3.34 4.95 -9.08
C ILE A 71 -2.58 6.10 -9.74
N VAL A 72 -1.60 6.66 -9.02
CA VAL A 72 -0.81 7.81 -9.46
C VAL A 72 0.00 7.46 -10.70
N GLY A 73 0.67 6.30 -10.71
CA GLY A 73 1.48 5.85 -11.85
C GLY A 73 0.66 5.64 -13.12
N ALA A 74 -0.54 5.06 -13.03
CA ALA A 74 -1.41 4.89 -14.20
C ALA A 74 -1.92 6.23 -14.74
N ILE A 75 -2.29 7.16 -13.84
CA ILE A 75 -2.74 8.51 -14.23
C ILE A 75 -1.59 9.29 -14.87
N VAL A 76 -0.39 9.25 -14.29
CA VAL A 76 0.81 9.92 -14.81
C VAL A 76 1.22 9.33 -16.16
N ALA A 77 1.22 8.00 -16.31
CA ALA A 77 1.50 7.38 -17.60
C ALA A 77 0.46 7.79 -18.66
N GLY A 78 -0.82 7.83 -18.26
CA GLY A 78 -1.92 8.28 -19.13
C GLY A 78 -1.81 9.75 -19.54
N SER A 79 -1.32 10.63 -18.66
CA SER A 79 -1.13 12.05 -18.96
C SER A 79 0.13 12.34 -19.78
N LEU A 80 1.21 11.57 -19.58
CA LEU A 80 2.47 11.77 -20.29
C LEU A 80 2.49 11.14 -21.69
N TRP A 81 2.01 9.90 -21.82
CA TRP A 81 2.12 9.10 -23.05
C TRP A 81 0.77 8.84 -23.73
N GLY A 82 -0.33 9.28 -23.11
CA GLY A 82 -1.68 8.96 -23.53
C GLY A 82 -2.20 7.64 -22.95
N TRP A 83 -3.52 7.54 -22.83
CA TRP A 83 -4.19 6.39 -22.20
C TRP A 83 -3.98 5.06 -22.91
N PHE A 84 -3.92 5.06 -24.25
CA PHE A 84 -3.76 3.81 -25.00
C PHE A 84 -2.36 3.18 -24.77
N PRO A 85 -1.24 3.91 -24.95
CA PRO A 85 0.08 3.39 -24.60
C PRO A 85 0.22 2.99 -23.12
N ALA A 86 -0.33 3.79 -22.20
CA ALA A 86 -0.32 3.47 -20.77
C ALA A 86 -1.01 2.14 -20.46
N LEU A 87 -2.16 1.88 -21.07
CA LEU A 87 -2.91 0.63 -20.88
C LEU A 87 -2.22 -0.57 -21.51
N VAL A 88 -1.65 -0.42 -22.71
CA VAL A 88 -0.87 -1.50 -23.33
C VAL A 88 0.32 -1.87 -22.44
N TRP A 89 1.04 -0.87 -21.92
CA TRP A 89 2.15 -1.08 -20.99
C TRP A 89 1.70 -1.79 -19.71
N LEU A 90 0.61 -1.35 -19.08
CA LEU A 90 0.08 -1.99 -17.86
C LEU A 90 -0.36 -3.44 -18.13
N VAL A 91 -1.14 -3.66 -19.18
CA VAL A 91 -1.69 -4.99 -19.50
C VAL A 91 -0.58 -5.98 -19.82
N LEU A 92 0.38 -5.61 -20.67
CA LEU A 92 1.49 -6.50 -21.03
C LEU A 92 2.47 -6.67 -19.89
N GLY A 93 2.87 -5.58 -19.21
CA GLY A 93 3.84 -5.61 -18.12
C GLY A 93 3.38 -6.49 -16.96
N VAL A 94 2.13 -6.32 -16.53
CA VAL A 94 1.57 -7.15 -15.45
C VAL A 94 1.40 -8.60 -15.91
N SER A 95 0.92 -8.84 -17.13
CA SER A 95 0.61 -10.21 -17.61
C SER A 95 1.84 -11.09 -17.82
N PHE A 96 2.98 -10.51 -18.22
CA PHE A 96 4.19 -11.28 -18.54
C PHE A 96 5.26 -11.26 -17.45
N MET A 97 5.40 -10.16 -16.71
CA MET A 97 6.49 -10.01 -15.73
C MET A 97 5.99 -9.88 -14.30
N GLY A 98 5.06 -8.95 -14.05
CA GLY A 98 4.72 -8.52 -12.68
C GLY A 98 4.23 -9.65 -11.77
N TRP A 99 3.22 -10.41 -12.21
CA TRP A 99 2.70 -11.48 -11.34
C TRP A 99 3.72 -12.61 -11.15
N ALA A 100 4.57 -12.89 -12.15
CA ALA A 100 5.53 -13.97 -12.12
C ALA A 100 6.71 -13.66 -11.18
N SER A 101 7.20 -12.41 -11.17
CA SER A 101 8.21 -11.97 -10.21
C SER A 101 7.72 -12.08 -8.77
N ASP A 102 6.51 -11.61 -8.51
CA ASP A 102 5.96 -11.58 -7.15
C ASP A 102 5.67 -13.01 -6.66
N TYR A 103 5.06 -13.84 -7.52
CA TYR A 103 4.77 -15.22 -7.18
C TYR A 103 6.03 -16.04 -6.91
N SER A 104 7.05 -15.92 -7.77
CA SER A 104 8.31 -16.63 -7.58
C SER A 104 9.07 -16.17 -6.33
N ALA A 105 9.10 -14.87 -6.04
CA ALA A 105 9.72 -14.33 -4.84
C ALA A 105 9.05 -14.83 -3.55
N ILE A 106 7.71 -14.85 -3.50
CA ILE A 106 6.96 -15.36 -2.34
C ILE A 106 7.21 -16.85 -2.15
N VAL A 107 7.11 -17.66 -3.22
CA VAL A 107 7.34 -19.11 -3.12
C VAL A 107 8.77 -19.43 -2.72
N LEU A 108 9.74 -18.66 -3.21
CA LEU A 108 11.14 -18.79 -2.80
C LEU A 108 11.30 -18.53 -1.29
N SER A 109 10.69 -17.46 -0.75
CA SER A 109 10.72 -17.16 0.68
C SER A 109 10.06 -18.28 1.51
N VAL A 110 8.86 -18.73 1.13
CA VAL A 110 8.13 -19.81 1.83
C VAL A 110 8.93 -21.12 1.84
N ARG A 111 9.64 -21.44 0.75
CA ARG A 111 10.51 -22.62 0.67
C ARG A 111 11.78 -22.51 1.50
N ASN A 112 12.18 -21.29 1.87
CA ASN A 112 13.33 -21.00 2.71
C ASN A 112 12.88 -20.50 4.09
N GLU A 113 11.88 -21.16 4.69
CA GLU A 113 11.43 -20.91 6.08
C GLU A 113 10.86 -19.50 6.32
N GLY A 114 10.40 -18.81 5.27
CA GLY A 114 9.88 -17.44 5.39
C GLY A 114 10.99 -16.38 5.49
N ASN A 115 12.25 -16.74 5.19
CA ASN A 115 13.35 -15.80 5.21
C ASN A 115 13.17 -14.66 4.18
N SER A 116 13.74 -13.50 4.49
CA SER A 116 13.79 -12.36 3.58
C SER A 116 14.62 -12.67 2.33
N LEU A 117 14.33 -11.99 1.22
CA LEU A 117 15.07 -12.17 -0.03
C LEU A 117 16.58 -11.91 0.13
N SER A 118 16.99 -10.99 1.01
CA SER A 118 18.41 -10.73 1.29
C SER A 118 19.09 -11.88 2.03
N ALA A 119 18.38 -12.52 2.96
CA ALA A 119 18.86 -13.73 3.64
C ALA A 119 18.95 -14.93 2.68
N VAL A 120 17.98 -15.08 1.77
CA VAL A 120 18.02 -16.12 0.74
C VAL A 120 19.16 -15.88 -0.26
N ALA A 121 19.33 -14.64 -0.73
CA ALA A 121 20.40 -14.27 -1.66
C ALA A 121 21.81 -14.50 -1.06
N HIS A 122 21.97 -14.29 0.25
CA HIS A 122 23.20 -14.64 0.96
C HIS A 122 23.54 -16.13 0.84
N ARG A 123 22.54 -17.00 1.04
CA ARG A 123 22.71 -18.46 1.04
C ARG A 123 22.89 -19.03 -0.37
N LEU A 124 22.16 -18.50 -1.37
CA LEU A 124 22.09 -19.07 -2.71
C LEU A 124 23.06 -18.42 -3.73
N VAL A 125 23.47 -17.16 -3.54
CA VAL A 125 24.28 -16.42 -4.51
C VAL A 125 25.67 -16.14 -3.98
N SER A 126 25.80 -15.23 -3.01
CA SER A 126 27.07 -14.95 -2.34
C SER A 126 26.86 -14.02 -1.13
N PRO A 127 27.79 -14.01 -0.15
CA PRO A 127 27.74 -13.07 0.97
C PRO A 127 27.71 -11.59 0.54
N ARG A 128 28.43 -11.23 -0.53
CA ARG A 128 28.44 -9.85 -1.07
C ARG A 128 27.07 -9.42 -1.60
N THR A 129 26.30 -10.35 -2.17
CA THR A 129 24.96 -10.10 -2.69
C THR A 129 24.01 -9.63 -1.59
N ARG A 130 24.17 -10.15 -0.36
CA ARG A 130 23.38 -9.72 0.80
C ARG A 130 23.53 -8.23 1.07
N THR A 131 24.76 -7.74 1.11
CA THR A 131 25.05 -6.34 1.44
C THR A 131 24.54 -5.41 0.34
N LEU A 132 24.77 -5.77 -0.93
CA LEU A 132 24.25 -5.00 -2.07
C LEU A 132 22.72 -4.94 -2.05
N LEU A 133 22.05 -6.07 -1.87
CA LEU A 133 20.59 -6.11 -1.84
C LEU A 133 20.03 -5.38 -0.62
N PHE A 134 20.68 -5.49 0.54
CA PHE A 134 20.26 -4.78 1.74
C PHE A 134 20.37 -3.26 1.56
N LEU A 135 21.48 -2.77 0.99
CA LEU A 135 21.68 -1.36 0.69
C LEU A 135 20.65 -0.86 -0.33
N PHE A 136 20.40 -1.64 -1.38
CA PHE A 136 19.35 -1.34 -2.36
C PHE A 136 17.96 -1.24 -1.70
N ILE A 137 17.56 -2.25 -0.92
CA ILE A 137 16.26 -2.26 -0.23
C ILE A 137 16.15 -1.07 0.74
N PHE A 138 17.23 -0.75 1.46
CA PHE A 138 17.23 0.39 2.38
C PHE A 138 16.94 1.71 1.65
N PHE A 139 17.69 2.03 0.59
CA PHE A 139 17.45 3.26 -0.18
C PHE A 139 16.10 3.24 -0.90
N TYR A 140 15.67 2.09 -1.39
CA TYR A 140 14.36 1.93 -2.03
C TYR A 140 13.22 2.21 -1.04
N LEU A 141 13.27 1.64 0.16
CA LEU A 141 12.27 1.87 1.21
C LEU A 141 12.29 3.33 1.70
N LEU A 142 13.47 3.95 1.79
CA LEU A 142 13.61 5.37 2.14
C LEU A 142 12.94 6.26 1.09
N LEU A 143 13.19 6.02 -0.20
CA LEU A 143 12.56 6.77 -1.29
C LEU A 143 11.04 6.55 -1.30
N LEU A 144 10.60 5.30 -1.15
CA LEU A 144 9.18 4.94 -1.14
C LEU A 144 8.44 5.58 0.05
N SER A 145 9.06 5.57 1.23
CA SER A 145 8.52 6.23 2.42
C SER A 145 8.38 7.74 2.19
N GLY A 146 9.42 8.39 1.66
CA GLY A 146 9.36 9.82 1.33
C GLY A 146 8.26 10.15 0.32
N ALA A 147 8.12 9.35 -0.74
CA ALA A 147 7.08 9.55 -1.74
C ALA A 147 5.66 9.44 -1.16
N PHE A 148 5.38 8.41 -0.35
CA PHE A 148 4.04 8.25 0.24
C PHE A 148 3.74 9.28 1.33
N VAL A 149 4.70 9.61 2.19
CA VAL A 149 4.54 10.68 3.18
C VAL A 149 4.27 12.01 2.48
N GLY A 150 5.02 12.32 1.41
CA GLY A 150 4.84 13.54 0.63
C GLY A 150 3.45 13.63 -0.03
N ILE A 151 3.00 12.57 -0.72
CA ILE A 151 1.67 12.54 -1.35
C ILE A 151 0.57 12.71 -0.29
N MET A 152 0.67 12.02 0.85
CA MET A 152 -0.35 12.10 1.89
C MET A 152 -0.36 13.48 2.58
N ALA A 153 0.82 14.02 2.92
CA ALA A 153 0.94 15.36 3.49
C ALA A 153 0.38 16.43 2.54
N GLN A 154 0.62 16.30 1.22
CA GLN A 154 0.05 17.20 0.23
C GLN A 154 -1.48 17.16 0.20
N VAL A 155 -2.08 15.96 0.29
CA VAL A 155 -3.54 15.82 0.34
C VAL A 155 -4.10 16.44 1.63
N MET A 156 -3.44 16.25 2.77
CA MET A 156 -3.87 16.85 4.04
C MET A 156 -3.70 18.37 4.05
N ASP A 157 -2.68 18.90 3.41
CA ASP A 157 -2.49 20.34 3.29
C ASP A 157 -3.55 20.98 2.37
N SER A 158 -3.70 20.44 1.15
CA SER A 158 -4.52 21.03 0.09
C SER A 158 -6.02 20.74 0.21
N GLN A 159 -6.40 19.63 0.85
CA GLN A 159 -7.80 19.18 0.92
C GLN A 159 -8.27 18.93 2.36
N PRO A 160 -8.64 19.99 3.13
CA PRO A 160 -9.05 19.85 4.51
C PRO A 160 -10.24 18.90 4.76
N ARG A 161 -11.08 18.65 3.75
CA ARG A 161 -12.21 17.71 3.83
C ARG A 161 -11.82 16.26 4.10
N THR A 162 -10.59 15.84 3.77
CA THR A 162 -10.20 14.42 3.84
C THR A 162 -9.75 13.98 5.23
N HIS A 163 -9.45 14.91 6.14
CA HIS A 163 -8.87 14.61 7.46
C HIS A 163 -9.75 13.68 8.30
N LEU A 164 -11.06 13.96 8.38
CA LEU A 164 -11.98 13.15 9.17
C LEU A 164 -11.99 11.70 8.70
N GLY A 165 -12.05 11.48 7.38
CA GLY A 165 -11.97 10.15 6.78
C GLY A 165 -10.66 9.44 7.11
N MET A 166 -9.52 10.13 7.04
CA MET A 166 -8.20 9.56 7.35
C MET A 166 -8.05 9.20 8.83
N ILE A 167 -8.44 10.09 9.74
CA ILE A 167 -8.36 9.86 11.19
C ILE A 167 -9.30 8.72 11.58
N MET A 168 -10.53 8.70 11.06
CA MET A 168 -11.48 7.62 11.31
C MET A 168 -11.02 6.30 10.70
N LEU A 169 -10.36 6.31 9.54
CA LEU A 169 -9.78 5.09 8.96
C LEU A 169 -8.71 4.49 9.88
N VAL A 170 -7.81 5.32 10.41
CA VAL A 170 -6.79 4.89 11.37
C VAL A 170 -7.44 4.37 12.66
N GLY A 171 -8.34 5.16 13.27
CA GLY A 171 -9.01 4.81 14.51
C GLY A 171 -9.83 3.53 14.40
N MET A 172 -10.66 3.43 13.35
CA MET A 172 -11.46 2.23 13.10
C MET A 172 -10.60 1.02 12.71
N GLY A 173 -9.44 1.22 12.08
CA GLY A 173 -8.50 0.13 11.84
C GLY A 173 -7.94 -0.47 13.12
N LEU A 174 -7.54 0.37 14.08
CA LEU A 174 -7.10 -0.11 15.39
C LEU A 174 -8.25 -0.82 16.13
N LEU A 175 -9.46 -0.27 16.07
CA LEU A 175 -10.65 -0.87 16.68
C LEU A 175 -11.07 -2.18 16.01
N LEU A 176 -10.93 -2.31 14.69
CA LEU A 176 -11.30 -3.52 13.97
C LEU A 176 -10.49 -4.73 14.44
N GLY A 177 -9.18 -4.56 14.67
CA GLY A 177 -8.39 -5.63 15.29
C GLY A 177 -8.88 -5.98 16.69
N GLN A 178 -9.22 -4.98 17.50
CA GLN A 178 -9.78 -5.21 18.83
C GLN A 178 -11.12 -5.97 18.78
N MET A 179 -12.00 -5.60 17.84
CA MET A 179 -13.30 -6.26 17.61
C MET A 179 -13.11 -7.74 17.25
N LEU A 180 -12.17 -8.05 16.36
CA LEU A 180 -11.90 -9.41 15.90
C LEU A 180 -11.24 -10.27 17.00
N TYR A 181 -10.22 -9.75 17.67
CA TYR A 181 -9.39 -10.54 18.60
C TYR A 181 -9.91 -10.57 20.04
N ARG A 182 -10.37 -9.44 20.58
CA ARG A 182 -10.84 -9.36 21.97
C ARG A 182 -12.34 -9.51 22.12
N TRP A 183 -13.11 -8.84 21.26
CA TRP A 183 -14.57 -8.91 21.34
C TRP A 183 -15.14 -10.12 20.60
N ARG A 184 -14.31 -10.85 19.86
CA ARG A 184 -14.68 -12.06 19.10
C ARG A 184 -15.87 -11.83 18.17
N LEU A 185 -16.02 -10.60 17.67
CA LEU A 185 -17.00 -10.28 16.64
C LEU A 185 -16.62 -11.01 15.35
N GLY A 186 -17.62 -11.55 14.66
CA GLY A 186 -17.41 -12.18 13.36
C GLY A 186 -16.79 -11.21 12.34
N LEU A 187 -16.06 -11.74 11.37
CA LEU A 187 -15.38 -10.94 10.34
C LEU A 187 -16.32 -10.00 9.59
N LEU A 188 -17.51 -10.50 9.20
CA LEU A 188 -18.51 -9.74 8.46
C LEU A 188 -19.06 -8.53 9.23
N PRO A 189 -19.63 -8.66 10.44
CA PRO A 189 -20.15 -7.51 11.18
C PRO A 189 -19.04 -6.51 11.55
N ALA A 190 -17.84 -6.98 11.90
CA ALA A 190 -16.74 -6.09 12.23
C ALA A 190 -16.29 -5.22 11.03
N THR A 191 -16.26 -5.82 9.85
CA THR A 191 -15.94 -5.13 8.59
C THR A 191 -17.04 -4.15 8.21
N LEU A 192 -18.31 -4.55 8.28
CA LEU A 192 -19.45 -3.67 7.93
C LEU A 192 -19.51 -2.43 8.83
N ILE A 193 -19.31 -2.60 10.14
CA ILE A 193 -19.27 -1.48 11.09
C ILE A 193 -18.11 -0.53 10.75
N THR A 194 -16.91 -1.09 10.57
CA THR A 194 -15.71 -0.30 10.25
C THR A 194 -15.87 0.47 8.94
N VAL A 195 -16.28 -0.19 7.87
CA VAL A 195 -16.49 0.43 6.56
C VAL A 195 -17.62 1.45 6.61
N GLY A 196 -18.74 1.12 7.24
CA GLY A 196 -19.87 2.03 7.37
C GLY A 196 -19.48 3.32 8.07
N ILE A 197 -18.75 3.23 9.19
CA ILE A 197 -18.28 4.39 9.94
C ILE A 197 -17.27 5.21 9.13
N VAL A 198 -16.31 4.56 8.45
CA VAL A 198 -15.33 5.27 7.61
C VAL A 198 -16.00 5.97 6.42
N LEU A 199 -16.97 5.34 5.76
CA LEU A 199 -17.72 5.95 4.67
C LEU A 199 -18.54 7.15 5.17
N LEU A 200 -19.21 7.01 6.32
CA LEU A 200 -19.93 8.12 6.94
C LEU A 200 -18.96 9.27 7.29
N ALA A 201 -17.78 8.98 7.80
CA ALA A 201 -16.75 9.97 8.10
C ALA A 201 -16.24 10.69 6.84
N ILE A 202 -16.10 9.98 5.72
CA ILE A 202 -15.73 10.58 4.42
C ILE A 202 -16.86 11.49 3.91
N LEU A 203 -18.11 11.03 3.97
CA LEU A 203 -19.28 11.80 3.53
C LEU A 203 -19.53 13.04 4.40
N THR A 204 -19.26 12.95 5.70
CA THR A 204 -19.41 14.04 6.67
C THR A 204 -18.15 14.90 6.81
N GLY A 205 -17.12 14.67 5.98
CA GLY A 205 -15.86 15.41 6.05
C GLY A 205 -15.99 16.93 5.83
N SER A 206 -17.06 17.39 5.17
CA SER A 206 -17.35 18.82 5.02
C SER A 206 -17.66 19.52 6.35
N PHE A 207 -18.19 18.82 7.35
CA PHE A 207 -18.52 19.41 8.66
C PHE A 207 -17.28 19.81 9.45
N THR A 208 -16.18 19.07 9.28
CA THR A 208 -14.91 19.34 9.97
C THR A 208 -13.92 20.14 9.14
N GLU A 209 -14.26 20.44 7.88
CA GLU A 209 -13.40 21.18 6.96
C GLU A 209 -12.93 22.52 7.54
N GLY A 210 -13.84 23.28 8.16
CA GLY A 210 -13.50 24.57 8.76
C GLY A 210 -12.48 24.46 9.90
N VAL A 211 -12.57 23.39 10.71
CA VAL A 211 -11.62 23.14 11.81
C VAL A 211 -10.23 22.82 11.27
N PHE A 212 -10.14 21.91 10.29
CA PHE A 212 -8.85 21.52 9.73
C PHE A 212 -8.23 22.60 8.84
N ARG A 213 -9.05 23.37 8.12
CA ARG A 213 -8.58 24.54 7.39
C ARG A 213 -8.02 25.58 8.35
N GLY A 214 -8.74 25.89 9.43
CA GLY A 214 -8.26 26.80 10.48
C GLY A 214 -6.96 26.31 11.14
N LEU A 215 -6.80 25.00 11.33
CA LEU A 215 -5.55 24.41 11.80
C LEU A 215 -4.40 24.62 10.81
N ASN A 216 -4.61 24.34 9.52
CA ASN A 216 -3.58 24.53 8.50
C ASN A 216 -3.20 26.02 8.38
N GLU A 217 -4.18 26.93 8.39
CA GLU A 217 -3.95 28.38 8.37
C GLU A 217 -3.20 28.87 9.61
N PHE A 218 -3.57 28.37 10.80
CA PHE A 218 -2.85 28.65 12.04
C PHE A 218 -1.39 28.21 11.95
N LEU A 219 -1.12 26.97 11.51
CA LEU A 219 0.24 26.47 11.34
C LEU A 219 1.03 27.33 10.36
N ASN A 220 0.41 27.75 9.25
CA ASN A 220 1.07 28.60 8.26
C ASN A 220 1.32 30.03 8.79
N SER A 221 0.43 30.54 9.64
CA SER A 221 0.59 31.84 10.30
C SER A 221 1.80 31.91 11.24
N LEU A 222 2.29 30.78 11.75
CA LEU A 222 3.50 30.72 12.59
C LEU A 222 4.76 31.26 11.88
N THR A 223 4.74 31.26 10.55
CA THR A 223 5.81 31.79 9.69
C THR A 223 5.40 33.08 8.98
N GLY A 224 4.28 33.71 9.38
CA GLY A 224 3.70 34.84 8.66
C GLY A 224 3.22 34.49 7.25
N GLY A 225 2.99 33.20 6.96
CA GLY A 225 2.63 32.71 5.62
C GLY A 225 3.83 32.53 4.68
N ALA A 226 5.07 32.63 5.18
CA ALA A 226 6.26 32.38 4.38
C ALA A 226 6.54 30.87 4.24
N PRO A 227 6.97 30.38 3.05
CA PRO A 227 7.43 29.00 2.90
C PRO A 227 8.66 28.73 3.77
N LEU A 228 8.71 27.53 4.38
CA LEU A 228 9.90 27.08 5.10
C LEU A 228 11.06 26.81 4.15
N VAL A 229 10.75 26.15 3.03
CA VAL A 229 11.72 25.80 1.98
C VAL A 229 11.03 25.93 0.63
N THR A 230 11.69 26.59 -0.31
CA THR A 230 11.37 26.54 -1.73
C THR A 230 12.35 25.59 -2.40
N TYR A 231 11.84 24.66 -3.21
CA TYR A 231 12.69 23.73 -3.96
C TYR A 231 12.22 23.62 -5.40
N PHE A 232 13.14 23.21 -6.27
CA PHE A 232 12.84 23.00 -7.67
C PHE A 232 12.20 21.62 -7.89
N ASP A 233 10.96 21.58 -8.37
CA ASP A 233 10.27 20.36 -8.76
C ASP A 233 10.26 20.22 -10.30
N PRO A 234 11.12 19.34 -10.87
CA PRO A 234 11.20 19.15 -12.32
C PRO A 234 9.97 18.46 -12.92
N THR A 235 9.01 17.98 -12.10
CA THR A 235 7.83 17.25 -12.56
C THR A 235 6.62 18.14 -12.87
N LEU A 236 6.66 19.42 -12.46
CA LEU A 236 5.62 20.39 -12.79
C LEU A 236 5.68 20.78 -14.28
N ALA A 237 4.52 20.71 -14.94
CA ALA A 237 4.39 20.76 -16.40
C ALA A 237 5.13 21.96 -17.04
N GLY A 238 6.24 21.68 -17.74
CA GLY A 238 6.90 22.60 -18.65
C GLY A 238 8.09 23.39 -18.09
N PHE A 239 8.66 23.02 -16.94
CA PHE A 239 9.82 23.69 -16.32
C PHE A 239 9.63 25.21 -16.06
N LYS A 240 8.40 25.71 -16.19
CA LYS A 240 8.00 27.10 -15.93
C LYS A 240 7.18 27.13 -14.64
N GLY A 241 7.70 27.78 -13.60
CA GLY A 241 7.06 27.80 -12.27
C GLY A 241 7.30 26.54 -11.45
N ALA A 242 8.41 25.85 -11.69
CA ALA A 242 8.84 24.64 -11.00
C ALA A 242 9.33 24.89 -9.55
N GLU A 243 8.82 25.92 -8.88
CA GLU A 243 9.13 26.19 -7.47
C GLU A 243 8.01 25.58 -6.62
N ALA A 244 8.31 24.46 -5.98
CA ALA A 244 7.45 23.85 -4.98
C ALA A 244 7.79 24.41 -3.60
N THR A 245 6.76 24.71 -2.82
CA THR A 245 6.91 25.34 -1.50
C THR A 245 6.48 24.38 -0.40
N ILE A 246 7.32 24.23 0.62
CA ILE A 246 6.98 23.49 1.83
C ILE A 246 6.42 24.48 2.85
N MET A 247 5.11 24.38 3.10
CA MET A 247 4.44 25.12 4.16
C MET A 247 4.62 24.43 5.52
N PRO A 248 4.54 25.17 6.65
CA PRO A 248 4.51 24.57 7.98
C PRO A 248 3.43 23.50 8.16
N SER A 249 2.23 23.70 7.61
CA SER A 249 1.15 22.71 7.60
C SER A 249 1.55 21.39 6.94
N PHE A 250 2.21 21.45 5.77
CA PHE A 250 2.73 20.28 5.08
C PHE A 250 3.72 19.51 5.96
N LEU A 251 4.69 20.22 6.57
CA LEU A 251 5.70 19.60 7.43
C LEU A 251 5.07 18.95 8.67
N PHE A 252 4.08 19.61 9.28
CA PHE A 252 3.34 19.07 10.41
C PHE A 252 2.68 17.74 10.07
N TRP A 253 1.95 17.67 8.95
CA TRP A 253 1.30 16.43 8.52
C TRP A 253 2.30 15.35 8.13
N ALA A 254 3.40 15.71 7.46
CA ALA A 254 4.47 14.78 7.15
C ALA A 254 5.06 14.14 8.43
N ILE A 255 5.33 14.95 9.46
CA ILE A 255 5.82 14.46 10.76
C ILE A 255 4.76 13.58 11.44
N ALA A 256 3.49 13.98 11.45
CA ALA A 256 2.41 13.20 12.04
C ALA A 256 2.28 11.82 11.39
N ILE A 257 2.38 11.74 10.05
CA ILE A 257 2.37 10.48 9.30
C ILE A 257 3.61 9.65 9.63
N CYS A 258 4.80 10.26 9.69
CA CYS A 258 6.03 9.57 10.09
C CYS A 258 5.93 8.97 11.50
N ILE A 259 5.35 9.70 12.47
CA ILE A 259 5.11 9.20 13.83
C ILE A 259 4.16 8.00 13.79
N PHE A 260 3.08 8.08 13.01
CA PHE A 260 2.15 6.97 12.83
C PHE A 260 2.83 5.74 12.21
N CYS A 261 3.63 5.92 11.16
CA CYS A 261 4.40 4.84 10.53
C CYS A 261 5.44 4.24 11.49
N TYR A 262 6.11 5.09 12.27
CA TYR A 262 7.08 4.65 13.28
C TYR A 262 6.41 3.77 14.33
N ALA A 263 5.26 4.18 14.87
CA ALA A 263 4.47 3.36 15.78
C ALA A 263 4.09 2.01 15.13
N GLY A 264 3.73 2.01 13.84
CA GLY A 264 3.45 0.79 13.09
C GLY A 264 4.66 -0.14 12.91
N SER A 265 5.87 0.41 12.90
CA SER A 265 7.12 -0.37 12.75
C SER A 265 7.67 -0.94 14.06
N VAL A 266 7.37 -0.30 15.20
CA VAL A 266 7.91 -0.68 16.51
C VAL A 266 6.91 -1.48 17.34
N LEU A 267 5.61 -1.21 17.18
CA LEU A 267 4.59 -1.95 17.92
C LEU A 267 4.39 -3.35 17.35
N PRO A 268 4.07 -4.35 18.20
CA PRO A 268 3.74 -5.69 17.74
C PRO A 268 2.68 -5.67 16.64
N ILE A 269 2.86 -6.49 15.61
CA ILE A 269 2.01 -6.52 14.40
C ILE A 269 0.53 -6.58 14.78
N TRP A 270 0.16 -7.48 15.70
CA TRP A 270 -1.22 -7.68 16.17
C TRP A 270 -1.84 -6.46 16.88
N ARG A 271 -1.04 -5.50 17.36
CA ARG A 271 -1.53 -4.28 18.02
C ARG A 271 -1.83 -3.14 17.05
N MET A 272 -1.12 -3.08 15.91
CA MET A 272 -1.20 -1.93 15.01
C MET A 272 -1.28 -2.34 13.54
N ALA A 273 -0.25 -2.99 13.01
CA ALA A 273 -0.19 -3.32 11.59
C ALA A 273 -1.29 -4.30 11.14
N GLN A 274 -1.50 -5.41 11.85
CA GLN A 274 -2.57 -6.37 11.55
C GLN A 274 -3.95 -5.71 11.62
N PRO A 275 -4.38 -5.10 12.75
CA PRO A 275 -5.67 -4.41 12.90
C PRO A 275 -5.99 -3.41 11.78
N VAL A 276 -5.03 -2.56 11.42
CA VAL A 276 -5.23 -1.53 10.39
C VAL A 276 -5.26 -2.13 8.98
N VAL A 277 -4.59 -3.28 8.76
CA VAL A 277 -4.66 -4.03 7.51
C VAL A 277 -6.00 -4.79 7.38
N TYR A 278 -6.56 -5.28 8.50
CA TYR A 278 -8.01 -5.30 8.82
C TYR A 278 -8.98 -4.62 7.82
N VAL A 279 -8.80 -3.31 7.68
CA VAL A 279 -9.81 -2.46 7.05
C VAL A 279 -9.85 -2.63 5.53
N GLY A 280 -8.77 -3.19 4.96
CA GLY A 280 -8.69 -3.52 3.53
C GLY A 280 -9.44 -4.80 3.15
N PHE A 281 -10.07 -5.51 4.10
CA PHE A 281 -10.82 -6.73 3.81
C PHE A 281 -12.13 -6.42 3.11
N TRP A 282 -12.03 -6.27 1.79
CA TRP A 282 -13.17 -6.40 0.92
C TRP A 282 -13.48 -7.87 0.70
N ILE A 283 -14.77 -8.14 0.67
CA ILE A 283 -15.43 -9.43 0.49
C ILE A 283 -14.78 -10.20 -0.68
N THR A 284 -13.84 -11.08 -0.39
CA THR A 284 -13.56 -12.25 -1.25
C THR A 284 -14.47 -13.39 -0.78
N ALA A 285 -15.77 -13.13 -0.79
CA ALA A 285 -16.78 -14.18 -0.69
C ALA A 285 -17.19 -14.56 -2.11
N LEU A 286 -16.27 -15.24 -2.81
CA LEU A 286 -16.50 -16.14 -3.93
C LEU A 286 -15.41 -17.22 -3.88
#